data_AF-A0A3B9KKE3-F1
#
_entry.id   AF-A0A3B9KKE3-F1
#
_cell.length_a   1.000
_cell.length_b   1.000
_cell.length_c   1.000
_cell.angle_alpha   90.00
_cell.angle_beta   90.00
_cell.angle_gamma   90.00
#
_symmetry.space_group_name_H-M   'P 1'
#
loop_
_entity.id
_entity.type
_entity.pdbx_description
1 polymer ?
#
loop_
_entity_poly.entity_id
_entity_poly.type
_entity_poly.pdbx_seq_one_letter_code
_entity_poly.pdbx_strand_id
1 'polypeptide(L)' 'MKKKYDQVYQFKITLKGTKPPIWRRIQVPETYTFWDLHVAIQDAMG' A
#
# COMPACT_ATOMS: atom_id res chain seq x y z
N MET A 1 -17.63 -2.59 10.56
CA MET A 1 -17.28 -4.04 10.60
C MET A 1 -16.04 -4.25 9.73
N LYS A 2 -14.99 -4.91 10.22
CA LYS A 2 -13.81 -5.23 9.39
C LYS A 2 -14.21 -6.33 8.39
N LYS A 3 -13.93 -6.12 7.09
CA LYS A 3 -14.07 -7.20 6.09
C LYS A 3 -13.14 -8.34 6.48
N LYS A 4 -13.63 -9.59 6.43
CA LYS A 4 -12.78 -10.77 6.59
C LYS A 4 -11.94 -10.95 5.32
N TYR A 5 -10.69 -11.37 5.50
CA TYR A 5 -9.75 -11.74 4.45
C TYR A 5 -8.85 -12.84 5.03
N ASP A 6 -8.43 -13.77 4.19
CA ASP A 6 -7.57 -14.88 4.60
C ASP A 6 -6.12 -14.63 4.18
N GLN A 7 -5.91 -13.76 3.19
CA GLN A 7 -4.58 -13.41 2.69
C GLN A 7 -4.27 -11.90 2.78
N VAL A 8 -2.98 -11.62 2.86
CA VAL A 8 -2.42 -10.27 2.74
C VAL A 8 -1.45 -10.20 1.58
N TYR A 9 -1.50 -9.08 0.84
CA TYR A 9 -0.52 -8.76 -0.18
C TYR A 9 0.50 -7.77 0.36
N GLN A 10 1.77 -8.00 0.04
CA GLN A 10 2.85 -7.11 0.40
C GLN A 10 3.37 -6.37 -0.83
N PHE A 11 3.26 -5.05 -0.82
CA PHE A 11 3.74 -4.20 -1.90
C PHE A 11 4.95 -3.41 -1.45
N LYS A 12 5.95 -3.30 -2.35
CA LYS A 12 7.03 -2.31 -2.24
C LYS A 12 6.69 -1.14 -3.15
N ILE A 13 6.46 0.03 -2.55
CA ILE A 13 6.14 1.28 -3.25
C ILE A 13 7.39 2.14 -3.28
N THR A 14 7.74 2.70 -4.44
CA THR A 14 8.92 3.57 -4.60
C THR A 14 8.51 4.84 -5.32
N LEU A 15 8.85 6.00 -4.75
CA LEU A 15 8.62 7.29 -5.37
C LEU A 15 9.61 7.48 -6.54
N LYS A 16 9.08 7.75 -7.72
CA LYS A 16 9.90 8.01 -8.90
C LYS A 16 10.43 9.45 -8.86
N GLY A 17 11.61 9.67 -9.43
CA GLY A 17 12.18 11.01 -9.58
C GLY A 17 12.95 11.54 -8.37
N THR A 18 13.11 10.78 -7.29
CA THR A 18 13.91 11.19 -6.13
C THR A 18 15.26 10.48 -6.06
N LYS A 19 16.28 11.19 -5.55
CA LYS A 19 17.58 10.65 -5.17
C LYS A 19 17.95 11.24 -3.80
N PRO A 20 18.13 10.42 -2.74
CA PRO A 20 18.06 8.95 -2.73
C PRO A 20 16.64 8.38 -2.97
N PRO A 21 16.51 7.08 -3.29
CA PRO A 21 15.20 6.44 -3.48
C PRO A 21 14.36 6.48 -2.20
N ILE A 22 13.15 7.04 -2.27
CA ILE A 22 12.18 7.01 -1.18
C ILE A 22 11.23 5.85 -1.44
N TRP A 23 11.13 4.92 -0.49
CA TRP A 23 10.27 3.74 -0.62
C TRP A 23 9.59 3.37 0.70
N ARG A 24 8.49 2.64 0.58
CA ARG A 24 7.73 2.04 1.68
C ARG A 24 7.35 0.61 1.34
N ARG A 25 7.15 -0.21 2.35
CA ARG A 25 6.61 -1.57 2.20
C ARG A 25 5.37 -1.66 3.08
N ILE A 26 4.23 -1.94 2.45
CA ILE A 26 2.95 -2.04 3.13
C ILE A 26 2.33 -3.41 2.91
N GLN A 27 1.51 -3.84 3.86
CA GLN A 27 0.68 -5.03 3.76
C GLN A 27 -0.78 -4.59 3.71
N VAL A 28 -1.53 -5.11 2.74
CA VAL A 28 -2.95 -4.83 2.59
C VAL A 28 -3.74 -6.13 2.46
N PRO A 29 -4.98 -6.19 2.95
CA PRO A 29 -5.90 -7.29 2.70
C PRO A 29 -6.06 -7.59 1.21
N GLU A 30 -6.25 -8.85 0.84
CA GLU A 30 -6.58 -9.24 -0.54
C GLU A 30 -7.90 -8.62 -1.05
N THR A 31 -8.76 -8.18 -0.13
CA THR A 31 -10.08 -7.59 -0.41
C THR A 31 -10.03 -6.08 -0.70
N TYR A 32 -8.85 -5.47 -0.71
CA TYR A 32 -8.69 -4.06 -1.08
C TYR A 32 -9.08 -3.81 -2.52
N THR A 33 -9.92 -2.80 -2.73
CA THR A 33 -10.12 -2.23 -4.06
C THR A 33 -8.90 -1.39 -4.45
N PHE A 34 -8.81 -1.01 -5.73
CA PHE A 34 -7.78 -0.06 -6.15
C PHE A 34 -7.91 1.30 -5.44
N TRP A 35 -9.11 1.70 -5.03
CA TRP A 35 -9.30 2.91 -4.23
C TRP A 35 -8.72 2.76 -2.83
N ASP A 36 -8.99 1.63 -2.16
CA ASP A 36 -8.42 1.35 -0.83
C ASP A 36 -6.89 1.29 -0.88
N LEU A 37 -6.34 0.67 -1.94
CA LEU A 37 -4.90 0.63 -2.19
C LEU A 37 -4.34 2.03 -2.46
N HIS A 38 -5.04 2.87 -3.24
CA HIS A 38 -4.64 4.25 -3.49
C HIS A 38 -4.53 5.04 -2.17
N VAL A 39 -5.53 4.94 -1.30
CA VAL A 39 -5.52 5.60 0.02
C VAL A 39 -4.37 5.09 0.89
N ALA A 40 -4.17 3.76 0.97
CA ALA A 40 -3.07 3.21 1.75
C ALA A 40 -1.68 3.61 1.23
N ILE A 41 -1.53 3.82 -0.09
CA ILE A 41 -0.31 4.39 -0.66
C ILE A 41 -0.11 5.84 -0.22
N GLN A 42 -1.16 6.67 -0.25
CA GLN A 42 -1.10 8.06 0.22
C GLN A 42 -0.71 8.11 1.70
N ASP A 43 -1.43 7.38 2.56
CA ASP A 43 -1.19 7.34 4.01
C ASP A 43 0.25 6.90 4.36
N ALA A 44 0.82 5.95 3.62
CA ALA A 44 2.16 5.46 3.86
C ALA A 44 3.27 6.42 3.42
N MET A 45 2.98 7.26 2.42
CA MET A 45 3.94 8.17 1.80
C MET A 45 3.90 9.58 2.40
N GLY A 46 2.82 9.96 3.09
CA GLY A 46 2.66 11.26 3.74
C GLY A 46 1.84 12.22 2.89
#